data_AF-A0A4Q8U8A8-F1
#
_entry.id   AF-A0A4Q8U8A8-F1
#
_cell.length_a   1.000
_cell.length_b   1.000
_cell.length_c   1.000
_cell.angle_alpha   90.00
_cell.angle_beta   90.00
_cell.angle_gamma   90.00
#
_symmetry.space_group_name_H-M   'P 1'
#
loop_
_entity.id
_entity.type
_entity.pdbx_description
1 polymer ?
#
loop_
_entity_poly.entity_id
_entity_poly.type
_entity_poly.pdbx_seq_one_letter_code
_entity_poly.pdbx_strand_id
1 'polypeptide(L)'
;MNNDNLNRLILLCQQMYQEGKSPSVGMLRSKAPFKVSVTEAIEAIKRFNANQPSTAKPTAPSTNSAPAENLESRVTNLEKEVAELKLALHKLLQTM
;
A
#
# COMPACT_ATOMS: atom_id res chain seq x y z
N MET A 1 23.70 13.96 10.18
CA MET A 1 23.05 14.16 8.86
C MET A 1 22.46 12.89 8.21
N ASN A 2 22.70 11.65 8.67
CA ASN A 2 22.14 10.46 7.98
C ASN A 2 20.67 10.13 8.30
N ASN A 3 20.15 10.56 9.46
CA ASN A 3 18.76 10.29 9.84
C ASN A 3 17.75 11.01 8.93
N ASP A 4 18.09 12.20 8.42
CA ASP A 4 17.20 12.97 7.54
C ASP A 4 16.98 12.28 6.20
N ASN A 5 18.04 11.68 5.64
CA ASN A 5 17.96 10.91 4.40
C ASN A 5 17.14 9.63 4.58
N LEU A 6 17.30 8.96 5.72
CA LEU A 6 16.56 7.75 6.03
C LEU A 6 15.05 8.03 6.23
N ASN A 7 14.70 9.12 6.91
CA ASN A 7 13.30 9.55 7.03
C ASN A 7 12.68 9.89 5.67
N ARG A 8 13.43 10.55 4.78
CA ARG A 8 13.01 10.81 3.39
C ARG A 8 12.80 9.53 2.59
N LEU A 9 13.64 8.51 2.79
CA LEU A 9 13.45 7.19 2.14
C LEU A 9 12.21 6.47 2.64
N ILE A 10 11.89 6.55 3.94
CA ILE A 10 10.67 5.97 4.49
C ILE A 10 9.42 6.67 3.92
N LEU A 11 9.44 8.00 3.80
CA LEU A 11 8.36 8.76 3.17
C LEU A 11 8.18 8.36 1.70
N LEU A 12 9.29 8.17 0.97
CA LEU A 12 9.27 7.70 -0.41
C LEU A 12 8.67 6.28 -0.50
N CYS A 13 9.03 5.36 0.39
CA CYS A 13 8.41 4.04 0.47
C CYS A 13 6.88 4.13 0.62
N GLN A 14 6.41 5.03 1.48
CA GLN A 14 4.98 5.23 1.74
C GLN A 14 4.24 5.81 0.52
N GLN A 15 4.82 6.79 -0.17
CA GLN A 15 4.24 7.34 -1.40
C GLN A 15 4.12 6.26 -2.47
N MET A 16 5.17 5.45 -2.67
CA MET A 16 5.16 4.37 -3.66
C MET A 16 4.11 3.31 -3.34
N TYR A 17 3.93 3.01 -2.05
CA TYR A 17 2.88 2.11 -1.59
C TYR A 17 1.48 2.66 -1.86
N GLN A 18 1.25 3.95 -1.65
CA GLN A 18 -0.03 4.61 -2.01
C GLN A 18 -0.31 4.57 -3.52
N GLU A 19 0.73 4.63 -4.36
CA GLU A 19 0.63 4.41 -5.80
C GLU A 19 0.36 2.94 -6.20
N GLY A 20 0.25 2.02 -5.23
CA GLY A 20 0.06 0.59 -5.46
C GLY A 20 1.34 -0.17 -5.84
N LYS A 21 2.52 0.45 -5.73
CA LYS A 21 3.81 -0.16 -6.06
C LYS A 21 4.54 -0.58 -4.79
N SER A 22 4.94 -1.85 -4.70
CA SER A 22 5.71 -2.34 -3.56
C SER A 22 7.13 -1.75 -3.56
N PRO A 23 7.57 -1.01 -2.51
CA PRO A 23 8.88 -0.37 -2.49
C PRO A 23 10.01 -1.40 -2.47
N SER A 24 10.90 -1.33 -3.46
CA SER A 24 12.06 -2.21 -3.60
C SER A 24 13.35 -1.39 -3.60
N VAL A 25 14.47 -2.00 -3.18
CA VAL A 25 15.79 -1.35 -3.06
C VAL A 25 16.19 -0.67 -4.38
N GLY A 26 15.99 -1.34 -5.51
CA GLY A 26 16.29 -0.76 -6.83
C GLY A 26 15.41 0.44 -7.16
N MET A 27 14.15 0.41 -6.74
CA MET A 27 13.19 1.48 -7.02
C MET A 27 13.45 2.72 -6.15
N LEU A 28 13.79 2.53 -4.88
CA LEU A 28 14.23 3.61 -3.98
C LEU A 28 15.47 4.31 -4.54
N ARG A 29 16.47 3.55 -4.99
CA ARG A 29 17.72 4.11 -5.55
C ARG A 29 17.50 4.87 -6.86
N SER A 30 16.54 4.45 -7.68
CA SER A 30 16.22 5.13 -8.95
C SER A 30 15.35 6.38 -8.78
N LYS A 31 14.57 6.46 -7.69
CA LYS A 31 13.60 7.55 -7.46
C LYS A 31 14.08 8.60 -6.46
N ALA A 32 15.05 8.26 -5.60
CA ALA A 32 15.65 9.22 -4.69
C ALA A 32 16.52 10.24 -5.47
N PRO A 33 16.42 11.54 -5.16
CA PRO A 33 17.24 12.58 -5.79
C PRO A 33 18.69 12.62 -5.23
N PHE A 34 19.11 11.58 -4.50
CA PHE A 34 20.42 11.47 -3.85
C PHE A 34 20.97 10.06 -3.96
N LYS A 35 22.28 9.91 -3.74
CA LYS A 35 22.93 8.59 -3.72
C LYS A 35 22.45 7.81 -2.50
N VAL A 36 21.70 6.75 -2.75
CA VAL A 36 21.23 5.82 -1.72
C VAL A 36 22.09 4.56 -1.76
N SER A 37 22.73 4.23 -0.64
CA SER A 37 23.41 2.95 -0.49
C SER A 37 22.40 1.80 -0.34
N VAL A 38 22.83 0.59 -0.72
CA VAL A 38 22.00 -0.60 -0.57
C VAL A 38 21.60 -0.82 0.89
N THR A 39 22.52 -0.55 1.82
CA THR A 39 22.29 -0.65 3.27
C THR A 39 21.24 0.34 3.76
N GLU A 40 21.28 1.59 3.32
CA GLU A 40 20.27 2.61 3.71
C GLU A 40 18.88 2.26 3.15
N ALA A 41 18.80 1.78 1.91
CA ALA A 41 17.55 1.35 1.31
C ALA A 41 16.93 0.15 2.06
N ILE A 42 17.75 -0.84 2.42
CA ILE A 42 17.31 -1.98 3.23
C ILE A 42 16.79 -1.52 4.58
N GLU A 43 17.51 -0.60 5.25
CA GLU A 43 17.11 -0.08 6.55
C GLU A 43 15.78 0.69 6.49
N ALA A 44 15.60 1.53 5.46
CA ALA A 44 14.36 2.27 5.24
C ALA A 44 13.17 1.34 4.97
N ILE A 45 13.35 0.30 4.13
CA ILE A 45 12.32 -0.71 3.86
C ILE A 45 12.00 -1.51 5.13
N LYS A 46 13.01 -1.88 5.91
CA LYS A 46 12.81 -2.59 7.18
C LYS A 46 11.98 -1.78 8.17
N ARG A 47 12.27 -0.47 8.32
CA ARG A 47 11.49 0.43 9.19
C ARG A 47 10.09 0.69 8.64
N PHE A 48 9.94 0.84 7.32
CA PHE A 48 8.64 0.95 6.68
C PHE A 48 7.77 -0.28 6.95
N ASN A 49 8.31 -1.49 6.75
CA ASN A 49 7.59 -2.75 7.01
C ASN A 49 7.27 -2.95 8.50
N ALA A 50 8.15 -2.51 9.40
CA ALA A 50 7.90 -2.59 10.85
C ALA A 50 6.78 -1.65 11.32
N ASN A 51 6.62 -0.50 10.66
CA ASN A 51 5.59 0.48 10.97
C ASN A 51 4.27 0.25 10.21
N GLN A 52 4.24 -0.68 9.25
CA GLN A 52 3.01 -1.12 8.59
C GLN A 52 2.39 -2.28 9.40
N PRO A 53 1.08 -2.28 9.66
CA PRO A 53 0.41 -3.41 10.29
C PRO A 53 0.45 -4.62 9.36
N SER A 54 1.48 -5.44 9.56
CA SER A 54 1.61 -6.85 9.16
C SER A 54 1.20 -7.21 7.73
N THR A 55 2.06 -6.92 6.76
CA THR A 55 2.12 -7.68 5.49
C THR A 55 3.56 -7.87 5.01
N ALA A 56 4.46 -8.44 5.83
CA ALA A 56 5.75 -8.86 5.30
C ALA A 56 6.43 -9.98 6.10
N LYS A 57 6.31 -11.21 5.59
CA LYS A 57 7.42 -12.17 5.64
C LYS A 57 7.85 -12.44 4.18
N PRO A 58 9.13 -12.27 3.82
CA PRO A 58 9.61 -12.46 2.46
C PRO A 58 10.05 -13.91 2.23
N THR A 59 9.51 -14.57 1.20
CA THR A 59 10.11 -15.78 0.62
C THR A 59 9.93 -15.76 -0.89
N ALA A 60 11.06 -15.56 -1.59
CA ALA A 60 11.35 -15.99 -2.97
C ALA A 60 10.44 -15.44 -4.11
N PRO A 61 10.90 -15.46 -5.38
CA PRO A 61 10.18 -14.87 -6.49
C PRO A 61 9.05 -15.81 -6.90
N SER A 62 7.91 -15.70 -6.24
CA SER A 62 6.68 -16.33 -6.72
C SER A 62 6.05 -15.42 -7.76
N THR A 63 6.15 -15.86 -9.02
CA THR A 63 5.17 -15.71 -10.08
C THR A 63 3.83 -15.13 -9.61
N ASN A 64 3.42 -14.02 -10.24
CA ASN A 64 2.04 -13.54 -10.38
C ASN A 64 1.00 -14.31 -9.55
N SER A 65 0.71 -13.88 -8.31
CA SER A 65 -0.54 -14.17 -7.59
C SER A 65 -0.57 -13.42 -6.25
N ALA A 66 -1.11 -12.22 -6.26
CA ALA A 66 -1.82 -11.64 -5.10
C ALA A 66 -3.22 -11.25 -5.63
N PRO A 67 -4.28 -11.48 -4.85
CA PRO A 67 -5.36 -12.37 -5.24
C PRO A 67 -6.48 -11.59 -5.91
N ALA A 68 -6.83 -11.95 -7.15
CA ALA A 68 -8.06 -11.49 -7.78
C ALA A 68 -9.29 -11.77 -6.89
N GLU A 69 -9.25 -12.85 -6.12
CA GLU A 69 -10.29 -13.27 -5.17
C GLU A 69 -10.56 -12.23 -4.06
N ASN A 70 -9.54 -11.47 -3.61
CA ASN A 70 -9.72 -10.49 -2.55
C ASN A 70 -10.34 -9.18 -3.07
N LEU A 71 -10.01 -8.77 -4.29
CA LEU A 71 -10.62 -7.59 -4.89
C LEU A 71 -12.07 -7.86 -5.27
N GLU A 72 -12.37 -9.01 -5.87
CA GLU A 72 -13.72 -9.37 -6.27
C GLU A 72 -14.66 -9.48 -5.06
N SER A 73 -14.20 -10.10 -3.98
CA SER A 73 -14.93 -10.15 -2.71
C SER A 73 -15.19 -8.76 -2.12
N ARG A 74 -14.18 -7.87 -2.16
CA ARG A 74 -14.34 -6.49 -1.70
C ARG A 74 -15.34 -5.72 -2.56
N VAL A 75 -15.23 -5.81 -3.88
CA VAL A 75 -16.16 -5.15 -4.81
C VAL A 75 -17.58 -5.63 -4.56
N THR A 76 -17.79 -6.94 -4.43
CA THR A 76 -19.10 -7.53 -4.13
C THR A 76 -19.69 -6.98 -2.83
N ASN A 77 -18.88 -6.86 -1.77
CA ASN A 77 -19.35 -6.35 -0.49
C ASN A 77 -19.71 -4.84 -0.57
N LEU A 78 -18.88 -4.05 -1.26
CA LEU A 78 -19.15 -2.63 -1.51
C LEU A 78 -20.41 -2.41 -2.35
N GLU A 79 -20.64 -3.22 -3.39
CA GLU A 79 -21.84 -3.14 -4.21
C GLU A 79 -23.11 -3.43 -3.41
N LYS A 80 -23.05 -4.42 -2.50
CA LYS A 80 -24.15 -4.73 -1.58
C LYS A 80 -24.45 -3.58 -0.62
N GLU A 81 -23.42 -3.03 0.03
CA GLU A 81 -23.58 -1.89 0.94
C GLU A 81 -24.21 -0.68 0.23
N VAL A 82 -23.77 -0.38 -1.00
CA VAL A 82 -24.35 0.69 -1.82
C VAL A 82 -25.81 0.42 -2.19
N ALA A 83 -26.17 -0.82 -2.49
CA ALA A 83 -27.55 -1.19 -2.80
C ALA A 83 -28.48 -1.00 -1.58
N GLU A 84 -28.03 -1.42 -0.40
CA GLU A 84 -28.78 -1.23 0.86
C GLU A 84 -28.95 0.25 1.19
N LEU A 85 -27.89 1.05 1.01
CA LEU A 85 -27.93 2.50 1.26
C LEU A 85 -28.88 3.22 0.29
N LYS A 86 -28.85 2.85 -1.00
CA LYS A 86 -29.78 3.39 -2.01
C LYS A 86 -31.23 3.04 -1.67
N LEU A 87 -31.50 1.83 -1.21
CA LEU A 87 -32.84 1.41 -0.83
C LEU A 87 -33.34 2.15 0.41
N ALA A 88 -32.49 2.30 1.42
CA ALA A 88 -32.80 3.09 2.62
C ALA A 88 -33.09 4.56 2.27
N LEU A 89 -32.29 5.15 1.39
CA LEU A 89 -32.49 6.52 0.92
C LEU A 89 -33.78 6.67 0.12
N HIS A 90 -34.07 5.72 -0.77
CA HIS A 90 -35.32 5.73 -1.54
C HIS A 90 -36.54 5.60 -0.64
N LYS A 91 -36.49 4.74 0.38
CA LYS A 91 -37.54 4.60 1.38
C LYS A 91 -37.76 5.90 2.15
N LEU A 92 -36.68 6.58 2.56
CA LEU A 92 -36.78 7.85 3.28
C LEU A 92 -37.43 8.95 2.41
N LEU A 93 -37.06 9.00 1.13
CA LEU A 93 -37.63 9.93 0.15
C LEU A 93 -39.09 9.64 -0.19
N GLN A 94 -39.57 8.40 -0.05
CA GLN A 94 -40.99 8.04 -0.26
C GLN A 94 -41.86 8.28 0.98
N THR A 95 -41.25 8.40 2.16
CA THR A 95 -41.94 8.72 3.42
C THR A 95 -42.01 10.22 3.73
N MET A 96 -41.42 11.07 2.88
CA MET A 96 -41.66 12.52 2.85
C MET A 96 -42.67 12.86 1.76
#